data_AF-A0A2D7QWR8-F1
#
_entry.id   AF-A0A2D7QWR8-F1
#
_cell.length_a   1.000
_cell.length_b   1.000
_cell.length_c   1.000
_cell.angle_alpha   90.00
_cell.angle_beta   90.00
_cell.angle_gamma   90.00
#
_symmetry.space_group_name_H-M   'P 1'
#
loop_
_entity.id
_entity.type
_entity.pdbx_description
1 polymer ?
#
loop_
_entity_poly.entity_id
_entity_poly.type
_entity_poly.pdbx_seq_one_letter_code
_entity_poly.pdbx_strand_id
1 'polypeptide(L)'
;MILNEQTEMMDPPTGKSVLGSSTEPLNELEKSVISDLDEDKVNDLAECLFTLNNRQYGPIAGAYVAVCTIEGKEWCVGQLNADRAKPLILFEDKVFSTPEEAQNEALRLKEERGESVPCRNH
;
A
#
# COMPACT_ATOMS: atom_id res chain seq x y z
N MET A 1 -6.68 20.89 -8.76
CA MET A 1 -7.48 19.66 -8.82
C MET A 1 -6.49 18.57 -9.20
N ILE A 2 -5.91 17.89 -8.22
CA ILE A 2 -5.04 16.74 -8.51
C ILE A 2 -6.01 15.60 -8.76
N LEU A 3 -6.06 15.11 -10.00
CA LEU A 3 -6.74 13.87 -10.29
C LEU A 3 -6.02 12.80 -9.48
N ASN A 4 -6.72 12.23 -8.50
CA ASN A 4 -6.40 10.91 -8.00
C ASN A 4 -6.44 10.02 -9.25
N GLU A 5 -5.28 9.57 -9.73
CA GLU A 5 -5.22 8.50 -10.72
C GLU A 5 -5.94 7.33 -10.06
N GLN A 6 -7.22 7.14 -10.41
CA GLN A 6 -7.99 6.01 -9.96
C GLN A 6 -7.29 4.80 -10.55
N THR A 7 -6.50 4.12 -9.72
CA THR A 7 -6.02 2.76 -9.96
C THR A 7 -7.21 1.97 -10.48
N GLU A 8 -7.05 1.28 -11.61
CA GLU A 8 -8.13 0.48 -12.21
C GLU A 8 -8.50 -0.65 -11.24
N MET A 9 -9.54 -0.43 -10.42
CA MET A 9 -10.03 -1.42 -9.46
C MET A 9 -11.17 -2.21 -10.12
N MET A 10 -11.15 -3.54 -9.98
CA MET A 10 -12.34 -4.33 -10.30
C MET A 10 -13.42 -4.12 -9.24
N ASP A 11 -14.60 -3.70 -9.68
CA ASP A 11 -15.78 -3.65 -8.81
C ASP A 11 -16.17 -5.06 -8.35
N PRO A 12 -16.55 -5.23 -7.07
CA PRO A 12 -17.02 -6.51 -6.57
C PRO A 12 -18.31 -6.95 -7.29
N PRO A 13 -18.46 -8.25 -7.63
CA PRO A 13 -19.67 -8.76 -8.25
C PRO A 13 -20.90 -8.48 -7.39
N THR A 14 -21.99 -8.04 -8.00
CA THR A 14 -23.24 -7.71 -7.30
C THR A 14 -23.70 -8.88 -6.42
N GLY A 15 -23.90 -8.61 -5.13
CA GLY A 15 -24.40 -9.59 -4.16
C GLY A 15 -23.34 -10.47 -3.50
N LYS A 16 -22.04 -10.20 -3.70
CA LYS A 16 -20.95 -10.87 -2.97
C LYS A 16 -20.14 -9.86 -2.14
N SER A 17 -19.84 -10.21 -0.89
CA SER A 17 -18.81 -9.51 -0.10
C SER A 17 -17.45 -10.06 -0.49
N VAL A 18 -16.89 -9.57 -1.58
CA VAL A 18 -15.49 -9.81 -1.96
C VAL A 18 -14.79 -8.47 -1.97
N LEU A 19 -13.59 -8.40 -1.40
CA LEU A 19 -12.75 -7.21 -1.49
C LEU A 19 -12.38 -6.94 -2.96
N GLY A 20 -12.44 -5.69 -3.38
CA GLY A 20 -11.92 -5.26 -4.69
C GLY A 20 -10.42 -5.51 -4.78
N SER A 21 -9.95 -5.73 -6.00
CA SER A 21 -8.52 -5.89 -6.29
C SER A 21 -8.16 -5.10 -7.54
N SER A 22 -6.97 -4.50 -7.50
CA SER A 22 -6.36 -3.76 -8.59
C SER A 22 -6.12 -4.69 -9.77
N THR A 23 -6.33 -4.19 -10.98
CA THR A 23 -5.95 -4.89 -12.21
C THR A 23 -4.44 -4.80 -12.47
N GLU A 24 -3.73 -3.93 -11.73
CA GLU A 24 -2.29 -3.77 -11.88
C GLU A 24 -1.53 -4.95 -11.26
N PRO A 25 -0.61 -5.58 -12.01
CA PRO A 25 0.22 -6.64 -11.46
C PRO A 25 1.18 -6.08 -10.40
N LEU A 26 1.66 -6.99 -9.54
CA LEU A 26 2.77 -6.67 -8.64
C LEU A 26 4.03 -6.33 -9.45
N ASN A 27 4.77 -5.31 -9.01
CA ASN A 27 6.11 -5.04 -9.49
C ASN A 27 7.13 -6.01 -8.87
N GLU A 28 8.40 -5.92 -9.27
CA GLU A 28 9.40 -6.91 -8.84
C GLU A 28 9.71 -6.82 -7.33
N LEU A 29 9.70 -5.61 -6.74
CA LEU A 29 9.89 -5.41 -5.30
C LEU A 29 8.71 -5.95 -4.48
N GLU A 30 7.48 -5.70 -4.96
CA GLU A 30 6.27 -6.19 -4.32
C GLU A 30 6.22 -7.71 -4.37
N LYS A 31 6.57 -8.32 -5.51
CA LYS A 31 6.69 -9.77 -5.64
C LYS A 31 7.71 -10.33 -4.65
N SER A 32 8.91 -9.75 -4.57
CA SER A 32 9.96 -10.28 -3.70
C SER A 32 9.60 -10.21 -2.21
N VAL A 33 8.82 -9.21 -1.80
CA VAL A 33 8.40 -9.05 -0.41
C VAL A 33 7.17 -9.91 -0.08
N ILE A 34 6.24 -10.08 -1.02
CA ILE A 34 4.95 -10.74 -0.78
C ILE A 34 4.99 -12.25 -1.08
N SER A 35 5.82 -12.71 -2.03
CA SER A 35 5.80 -14.11 -2.50
C SER A 35 6.04 -15.15 -1.41
N ASP A 36 6.80 -14.78 -0.39
CA ASP A 36 7.22 -15.68 0.68
C ASP A 36 6.30 -15.59 1.91
N LEU A 37 5.26 -14.74 1.85
CA LEU A 37 4.30 -14.55 2.93
C LEU A 37 3.12 -15.52 2.81
N ASP A 38 2.53 -15.85 3.96
CA ASP A 38 1.30 -16.64 4.05
C ASP A 38 0.13 -15.86 3.44
N GLU A 39 -0.54 -16.46 2.43
CA GLU A 39 -1.64 -15.81 1.69
C GLU A 39 -2.80 -15.43 2.61
N ASP A 40 -3.13 -16.25 3.62
CA ASP A 40 -4.22 -15.96 4.55
C ASP A 40 -3.87 -14.73 5.40
N LYS A 41 -2.58 -14.58 5.78
CA LYS A 41 -2.10 -13.40 6.51
C LYS A 41 -2.05 -12.14 5.67
N VAL A 42 -1.69 -12.27 4.39
CA VAL A 42 -1.78 -11.19 3.42
C VAL A 42 -3.24 -10.74 3.25
N ASN A 43 -4.18 -11.67 3.20
CA ASN A 43 -5.61 -11.35 3.15
C ASN A 43 -6.12 -10.69 4.45
N ASP A 44 -5.75 -11.23 5.63
CA ASP A 44 -6.10 -10.63 6.93
C ASP A 44 -5.63 -9.16 6.99
N LEU A 45 -4.42 -8.89 6.48
CA LEU A 45 -3.87 -7.53 6.38
C LEU A 45 -4.73 -6.65 5.47
N ALA A 46 -5.08 -7.12 4.27
CA ALA A 46 -5.91 -6.36 3.34
C ALA A 46 -7.29 -6.01 3.92
N GLU A 47 -7.93 -6.92 4.66
CA GLU A 47 -9.20 -6.66 5.36
C GLU A 47 -9.04 -5.58 6.45
N CYS A 48 -7.93 -5.62 7.19
CA CYS A 48 -7.60 -4.58 8.17
C CYS A 48 -7.39 -3.23 7.47
N LEU A 49 -6.63 -3.19 6.37
CA LEU A 49 -6.37 -1.98 5.60
C LEU A 49 -7.65 -1.40 5.00
N PHE A 50 -8.55 -2.23 4.48
CA PHE A 50 -9.87 -1.80 4.02
C PHE A 50 -10.69 -1.15 5.13
N THR A 51 -10.71 -1.76 6.31
CA THR A 51 -11.41 -1.20 7.47
C THR A 51 -10.80 0.13 7.92
N LEU A 52 -9.46 0.23 7.93
CA LEU A 52 -8.73 1.46 8.27
C LEU A 52 -8.88 2.56 7.21
N ASN A 53 -9.12 2.19 5.96
CA ASN A 53 -9.36 3.10 4.84
C ASN A 53 -10.85 3.49 4.70
N ASN A 54 -11.60 3.52 5.81
CA ASN A 54 -13.03 3.84 5.80
C ASN A 54 -13.86 2.99 4.82
N ARG A 55 -13.49 1.72 4.65
CA ARG A 55 -14.13 0.77 3.72
C ARG A 55 -14.04 1.24 2.26
N GLN A 56 -12.96 1.96 1.92
CA GLN A 56 -12.60 2.31 0.56
C GLN A 56 -11.43 1.44 0.10
N TYR A 57 -11.46 1.05 -1.17
CA TYR A 57 -10.37 0.31 -1.80
C TYR A 57 -9.27 1.27 -2.28
N GLY A 58 -8.09 0.71 -2.50
CA GLY A 58 -6.98 1.43 -3.10
C GLY A 58 -6.01 2.05 -2.09
N PRO A 59 -5.02 2.83 -2.58
CA PRO A 59 -3.95 3.38 -1.78
C PRO A 59 -4.49 4.24 -0.63
N ILE A 60 -3.96 4.02 0.57
CA ILE A 60 -4.39 4.75 1.77
C ILE A 60 -3.60 6.06 1.83
N ALA A 61 -4.30 7.18 1.62
CA ALA A 61 -3.72 8.52 1.68
C ALA A 61 -2.99 8.75 3.01
N GLY A 62 -1.78 9.29 2.94
CA GLY A 62 -0.97 9.61 4.12
C GLY A 62 -0.38 8.42 4.89
N ALA A 63 -0.56 7.18 4.41
CA ALA A 63 -0.06 5.95 5.02
C ALA A 63 1.18 5.40 4.29
N TYR A 64 2.26 6.19 4.33
CA TYR A 64 3.56 5.83 3.75
C TYR A 64 4.37 4.97 4.73
N VAL A 65 5.10 4.00 4.19
CA VAL A 65 5.90 3.03 4.96
C VAL A 65 7.29 2.86 4.35
N ALA A 66 8.25 2.51 5.20
CA ALA A 66 9.57 2.05 4.77
C ALA A 66 9.63 0.53 4.98
N VAL A 67 9.94 -0.21 3.92
CA VAL A 67 9.92 -1.68 3.90
C VAL A 67 11.31 -2.18 3.57
N CYS A 68 11.81 -3.10 4.40
CA CYS A 68 13.06 -3.80 4.15
C CYS A 68 12.85 -4.78 2.99
N THR A 69 13.45 -4.51 1.83
CA THR A 69 13.39 -5.39 0.64
C THR A 69 14.53 -6.39 0.64
N ILE A 70 15.68 -6.00 1.20
CA ILE A 70 16.83 -6.89 1.42
C ILE A 70 17.34 -6.67 2.85
N GLU A 71 17.34 -7.75 3.63
CA GLU A 71 17.70 -7.72 5.04
C GLU A 71 19.02 -6.97 5.29
N GLY A 72 18.93 -5.87 6.07
CA GLY A 72 20.07 -5.07 6.49
C GLY A 72 20.80 -4.31 5.38
N LYS A 73 20.25 -4.26 4.16
CA LYS A 73 20.90 -3.65 3.00
C LYS A 73 20.03 -2.66 2.25
N GLU A 74 18.75 -2.95 2.13
CA GLU A 74 17.88 -2.21 1.21
C GLU A 74 16.51 -1.96 1.83
N TRP A 75 16.09 -0.70 1.76
CA TRP A 75 14.83 -0.21 2.27
C TRP A 75 14.12 0.58 1.19
N CYS A 76 12.93 0.14 0.80
CA CYS A 76 12.10 0.80 -0.19
C CYS A 76 10.98 1.57 0.50
N VAL A 77 10.70 2.78 0.01
CA VAL A 77 9.50 3.52 0.41
C VAL A 77 8.31 2.98 -0.35
N GLY A 78 7.16 2.92 0.33
CA GLY A 78 5.91 2.50 -0.24
C GLY A 78 4.71 3.13 0.42
N GLN A 79 3.52 2.69 0.00
CA GLN A 79 2.23 3.10 0.52
C GLN A 79 1.37 1.87 0.81
N LEU A 80 0.66 1.89 1.94
CA LEU A 80 -0.33 0.85 2.23
C LEU A 80 -1.51 0.95 1.28
N ASN A 81 -2.03 -0.20 0.85
CA ASN A 81 -3.10 -0.29 -0.13
C ASN A 81 -4.21 -1.22 0.38
N ALA A 82 -5.45 -0.73 0.38
CA ALA A 82 -6.62 -1.52 0.77
C ALA A 82 -7.04 -2.46 -0.38
N ASP A 83 -6.23 -3.48 -0.62
CA ASP A 83 -6.35 -4.43 -1.72
C ASP A 83 -5.88 -5.83 -1.29
N ARG A 84 -6.66 -6.85 -1.63
CA ARG A 84 -6.36 -8.24 -1.26
C ARG A 84 -5.10 -8.78 -1.94
N ALA A 85 -4.89 -8.49 -3.22
CA ALA A 85 -3.75 -9.02 -3.97
C ALA A 85 -2.49 -8.16 -3.78
N LYS A 86 -2.68 -6.87 -3.47
CA LYS A 86 -1.60 -5.88 -3.41
C LYS A 86 -1.73 -5.01 -2.15
N PRO A 87 -1.55 -5.53 -0.93
CA PRO A 87 -1.73 -4.75 0.30
C PRO A 87 -0.67 -3.65 0.51
N LEU A 88 0.38 -3.66 -0.30
CA LEU A 88 1.53 -2.77 -0.23
C LEU A 88 1.94 -2.38 -1.66
N ILE A 89 2.14 -1.09 -1.88
CA ILE A 89 2.67 -0.54 -3.12
C ILE A 89 4.09 -0.06 -2.84
N LEU A 90 5.10 -0.56 -3.55
CA LEU A 90 6.49 -0.12 -3.40
C LEU A 90 6.92 0.79 -4.54
N PHE A 91 7.55 1.92 -4.21
CA PHE A 91 8.04 2.89 -5.19
C PHE A 91 9.46 2.52 -5.62
N GLU A 92 9.61 1.90 -6.79
CA GLU A 92 10.88 1.39 -7.31
C GLU A 92 11.97 2.47 -7.48
N ASP A 93 11.59 3.75 -7.56
CA ASP A 93 12.50 4.89 -7.62
C ASP A 93 12.99 5.39 -6.23
N LYS A 94 12.51 4.80 -5.13
CA LYS A 94 12.74 5.27 -3.76
C LYS A 94 13.33 4.17 -2.86
N VAL A 95 14.51 3.72 -3.27
CA VAL A 95 15.28 2.68 -2.60
C VAL A 95 16.49 3.30 -1.88
N PHE A 96 16.67 2.94 -0.61
CA PHE A 96 17.66 3.51 0.30
C PHE A 96 18.49 2.42 0.98
N SER A 97 19.68 2.79 1.46
CA SER A 97 20.58 1.86 2.16
C SER A 97 20.29 1.74 3.65
N THR A 98 19.49 2.68 4.21
CA THR A 98 19.18 2.71 5.64
C THR A 98 17.68 2.89 5.90
N PRO A 99 17.15 2.36 7.01
CA PRO A 99 15.76 2.57 7.39
C PRO A 99 15.44 4.04 7.68
N GLU A 100 16.41 4.79 8.22
CA GLU A 100 16.23 6.20 8.57
C GLU A 100 16.03 7.08 7.33
N GLU A 101 16.82 6.88 6.28
CA GLU A 101 16.65 7.58 5.00
C GLU A 101 15.27 7.29 4.37
N ALA A 102 14.87 6.02 4.34
CA ALA A 102 13.57 5.62 3.81
C ALA A 102 12.40 6.20 4.64
N GLN A 103 12.52 6.23 5.96
CA GLN A 103 11.50 6.84 6.84
C GLN A 103 11.40 8.35 6.63
N ASN A 104 12.53 9.04 6.49
CA ASN A 104 12.56 10.47 6.21
C ASN A 104 11.94 10.79 4.85
N GLU A 105 12.21 9.97 3.83
CA GLU A 105 11.57 10.13 2.51
C GLU A 105 10.06 9.85 2.58
N ALA A 106 9.62 8.83 3.31
CA ALA A 106 8.19 8.55 3.53
C ALA A 106 7.47 9.74 4.20
N LEU A 107 8.12 10.38 5.18
CA LEU A 107 7.60 11.59 5.81
C LEU A 107 7.54 12.76 4.83
N ARG A 108 8.60 12.95 4.02
CA ARG A 108 8.63 14.00 2.99
C ARG A 108 7.51 13.83 1.98
N LEU A 109 7.24 12.60 1.51
CA LEU A 109 6.14 12.32 0.58
C LEU A 109 4.78 12.65 1.18
N LYS A 110 4.60 12.31 2.46
CA LYS A 110 3.37 12.64 3.18
C LYS A 110 3.14 14.14 3.24
N GLU A 111 4.18 14.91 3.56
CA GLU A 111 4.12 16.37 3.63
C GLU A 111 3.91 17.01 2.25
N GLU A 112 4.64 16.55 1.24
CA GLU A 112 4.59 17.05 -0.13
C GLU A 112 3.19 16.87 -0.76
N ARG A 113 2.58 15.71 -0.54
CA ARG A 113 1.24 15.40 -1.07
C ARG A 113 0.12 16.04 -0.25
N GLY A 114 0.42 16.57 0.94
CA GLY A 114 -0.57 17.21 1.81
C GLY A 114 -1.71 16.28 2.23
N GLU A 115 -1.46 14.97 2.22
CA GLU A 115 -2.47 13.95 2.47
C GLU A 115 -2.67 13.77 3.99
N SER A 116 -3.93 13.88 4.42
CA SER A 116 -4.32 13.45 5.76
C SER A 116 -4.65 11.96 5.74
N VAL A 117 -4.17 11.22 6.74
CA VAL A 117 -4.64 9.84 6.96
C VAL A 117 -6.16 9.82 7.13
N PRO A 118 -6.87 8.85 6.56
CA PRO A 118 -8.32 8.79 6.65
C PRO A 118 -8.78 8.87 8.10
N CYS A 119 -9.67 9.83 8.39
CA CYS A 119 -10.22 10.02 9.73
C CYS A 119 -10.97 8.75 10.13
N ARG A 120 -10.70 8.23 11.33
CA ARG A 120 -11.43 7.09 11.90
C ARG A 120 -12.90 7.48 12.09
N ASN A 121 -13.81 6.71 11.50
CA ASN A 121 -15.23 6.81 11.84
C ASN A 121 -15.39 6.61 13.36
N HIS A 122 -15.92 7.62 14.07
CA HIS A 122 -16.36 7.52 15.46
C HIS A 122 -17.73 6.84 15.56
#